data_AF-A0A653WRH2-F1
#
_entry.id   AF-A0A653WRH2-F1
#
_cell.length_a   1.000
_cell.length_b   1.000
_cell.length_c   1.000
_cell.angle_alpha   90.00
_cell.angle_beta   90.00
_cell.angle_gamma   90.00
#
_symmetry.space_group_name_H-M   'P 1'
#
loop_
_entity.id
_entity.type
_entity.pdbx_description
1 polymer ?
#
loop_
_entity_poly.entity_id
_entity_poly.type
_entity_poly.pdbx_seq_one_letter_code
_entity_poly.pdbx_strand_id
1 'polypeptide(L)' 'MLNEQLKRKNVKNLKVNDIEYFDVQDIKDNHPELKIDVSKIKHIDNMTLIKAEDVHIVTEFDKMIKQVFPKKG' A
#
# COMPACT_ATOMS: atom_id res chain seq x y z
N MET A 1 12.84 -5.19 -7.82
CA MET A 1 11.74 -4.20 -8.02
C MET A 1 10.79 -4.23 -6.82
N LEU A 2 10.05 -3.15 -6.50
CA LEU A 2 9.14 -3.15 -5.34
C LEU A 2 8.04 -4.23 -5.46
N ASN A 3 7.64 -4.52 -6.70
CA ASN A 3 6.69 -5.58 -7.04
C ASN A 3 7.11 -6.96 -6.50
N GLU A 4 8.41 -7.28 -6.56
CA GLU A 4 8.94 -8.53 -6.01
C GLU A 4 8.99 -8.52 -4.49
N GLN A 5 9.19 -7.36 -3.86
CA GLN A 5 9.17 -7.25 -2.40
C GLN A 5 7.76 -7.48 -1.85
N LEU A 6 6.73 -6.94 -2.50
CA LEU A 6 5.34 -7.18 -2.13
C LEU A 6 4.98 -8.67 -2.27
N LYS A 7 5.42 -9.32 -3.35
CA LYS A 7 5.28 -10.77 -3.53
C LYS A 7 6.01 -11.58 -2.46
N ARG A 8 7.24 -11.21 -2.11
CA ARG A 8 8.01 -11.87 -1.03
C ARG A 8 7.36 -11.69 0.34
N LYS A 9 6.69 -10.56 0.55
CA LYS A 9 5.93 -10.25 1.77
C LYS A 9 4.58 -10.96 1.83
N ASN A 10 4.21 -11.75 0.81
CA ASN A 10 2.92 -12.43 0.72
C ASN A 10 1.72 -11.47 0.68
N VAL A 11 1.93 -10.24 0.17
CA VAL A 11 0.84 -9.28 -0.01
C VAL A 11 -0.14 -9.83 -1.04
N LYS A 12 -1.42 -9.84 -0.67
CA LYS A 12 -2.50 -10.28 -1.55
C LYS A 12 -2.51 -9.44 -2.83
N ASN A 13 -2.34 -10.12 -3.96
CA ASN A 13 -2.33 -9.50 -5.27
C ASN A 13 -3.44 -10.06 -6.16
N LEU A 14 -3.87 -9.25 -7.11
CA LEU A 14 -4.92 -9.56 -8.06
C LEU A 14 -4.55 -9.01 -9.43
N LYS A 15 -4.69 -9.83 -10.47
CA LYS A 15 -4.38 -9.43 -11.85
C LYS A 15 -5.68 -9.03 -12.56
N VAL A 16 -5.85 -7.74 -12.86
CA VAL A 16 -7.00 -7.19 -13.59
C VAL A 16 -6.53 -6.64 -14.93
N ASN A 17 -7.09 -7.12 -16.04
CA ASN A 17 -6.75 -6.64 -17.39
C ASN A 17 -5.25 -6.64 -17.68
N ASP A 18 -4.58 -7.74 -17.34
CA ASP A 18 -3.13 -7.94 -17.42
C ASP A 18 -2.27 -7.06 -16.48
N ILE A 19 -2.88 -6.14 -15.73
CA ILE A 19 -2.19 -5.30 -14.75
C ILE A 19 -2.29 -5.95 -13.37
N GLU A 20 -1.15 -6.05 -12.69
CA GLU A 20 -1.07 -6.57 -11.34
C GLU A 20 -1.35 -5.47 -10.32
N TYR A 21 -2.33 -5.73 -9.46
CA TYR A 21 -2.73 -4.87 -8.36
C TYR A 21 -2.55 -5.60 -7.03
N PHE A 22 -2.45 -4.83 -5.95
CA PHE A 22 -2.26 -5.30 -4.58
C PHE A 22 -3.40 -4.79 -3.71
N ASP A 23 -3.82 -5.61 -2.76
CA ASP A 23 -4.89 -5.28 -1.83
C ASP A 23 -4.39 -4.26 -0.81
N VAL A 24 -5.05 -3.10 -0.79
CA VAL A 24 -4.70 -1.98 0.08
C VAL A 24 -4.98 -2.30 1.55
N GLN A 25 -6.06 -3.04 1.83
CA GLN A 25 -6.40 -3.38 3.21
C GLN A 25 -5.35 -4.34 3.76
N ASP A 26 -4.98 -5.34 2.98
CA ASP A 26 -3.94 -6.30 3.34
C ASP A 26 -2.60 -5.61 3.64
N ILE A 27 -2.20 -4.64 2.81
CA ILE A 27 -0.99 -3.84 3.06
C ILE A 27 -1.10 -3.06 4.37
N LYS A 28 -2.25 -2.43 4.65
CA LYS A 28 -2.45 -1.62 5.86
C LYS A 28 -2.48 -2.45 7.13
N ASP A 29 -3.12 -3.61 7.10
CA ASP A 29 -3.30 -4.48 8.26
C ASP A 29 -2.06 -5.34 8.53
N ASN A 30 -1.43 -5.91 7.48
CA ASN A 30 -0.31 -6.85 7.63
C ASN A 30 1.07 -6.22 7.45
N HIS A 31 1.17 -5.05 6.81
CA HIS A 31 2.45 -4.40 6.47
C HIS A 31 2.49 -2.92 6.84
N PRO A 32 2.53 -2.59 8.15
CA PRO A 32 2.60 -1.20 8.62
C PRO A 32 3.90 -0.46 8.22
N GLU A 33 4.89 -1.20 7.74
CA GLU A 33 6.14 -0.70 7.16
C GLU A 33 5.98 -0.22 5.71
N LEU A 34 4.83 -0.48 5.07
CA LEU A 34 4.50 -0.03 3.73
C LEU A 34 3.52 1.14 3.79
N LYS A 35 3.75 2.10 2.91
CA LYS A 35 2.91 3.27 2.67
C LYS A 35 2.32 3.13 1.28
N ILE A 36 1.09 3.57 1.12
CA ILE A 36 0.43 3.61 -0.18
C ILE A 36 0.01 5.03 -0.49
N ASP A 37 0.09 5.42 -1.76
CA ASP A 37 -0.50 6.68 -2.18
C ASP A 37 -2.03 6.52 -2.27
N VAL A 38 -2.74 7.07 -1.29
CA VAL A 38 -4.20 7.00 -1.22
C VAL A 38 -4.88 7.65 -2.43
N SER A 39 -4.21 8.57 -3.10
CA SER A 39 -4.70 9.27 -4.30
C SER A 39 -4.67 8.37 -5.54
N LYS A 40 -3.89 7.29 -5.48
CA LYS A 40 -3.67 6.33 -6.58
C LYS A 40 -4.44 5.02 -6.39
N ILE A 41 -5.14 4.87 -5.26
CA ILE A 41 -5.99 3.71 -5.00
C ILE A 41 -7.09 3.64 -6.05
N LYS A 42 -7.27 2.46 -6.61
CA LYS A 42 -8.39 2.12 -7.48
C LYS A 42 -9.39 1.28 -6.71
N HIS A 43 -10.66 1.60 -6.88
CA HIS A 43 -11.75 0.78 -6.38
C HIS A 43 -12.28 -0.05 -7.55
N ILE A 44 -12.06 -1.36 -7.50
CA ILE A 44 -12.50 -2.31 -8.53
C ILE A 44 -13.27 -3.42 -7.82
N ASP A 45 -14.50 -3.70 -8.26
CA ASP A 45 -15.35 -4.76 -7.69
C ASP A 45 -15.49 -4.69 -6.16
N ASN A 46 -15.70 -3.47 -5.64
CA ASN A 46 -15.82 -3.19 -4.20
C ASN A 46 -14.54 -3.47 -3.37
N MET A 47 -13.41 -3.74 -4.03
CA MET A 47 -12.09 -3.91 -3.40
C MET A 47 -11.23 -2.68 -3.64
N THR A 48 -10.46 -2.28 -2.63
CA THR A 48 -9.41 -1.26 -2.76
C THR A 48 -8.12 -1.89 -3.21
N LEU A 49 -7.69 -1.52 -4.41
CA LEU A 49 -6.53 -2.06 -5.10
C LEU A 49 -5.54 -0.94 -5.40
N ILE A 50 -4.24 -1.25 -5.37
CA ILE A 50 -3.18 -0.31 -5.71
C ILE A 50 -2.10 -1.01 -6.54
N LYS A 51 -1.47 -0.30 -7.47
CA LYS A 51 -0.35 -0.86 -8.20
C LYS A 51 0.92 -0.83 -7.34
N ALA A 52 1.84 -1.76 -7.58
CA ALA A 52 3.12 -1.77 -6.88
C ALA A 52 3.96 -0.50 -7.10
N GLU A 53 3.77 0.20 -8.22
CA GLU A 53 4.46 1.48 -8.51
C GLU A 53 4.06 2.60 -7.53
N ASP A 54 2.86 2.54 -6.95
CA ASP A 54 2.32 3.54 -6.03
C ASP A 54 2.40 3.09 -4.55
N VAL A 55 3.09 1.96 -4.28
CA VAL A 55 3.45 1.52 -2.94
C VAL A 55 4.85 2.03 -2.62
N HIS A 56 5.09 2.42 -1.38
CA HIS A 56 6.35 2.93 -0.89
C HIS A 56 6.68 2.32 0.46
N ILE A 57 7.95 2.38 0.87
CA ILE A 57 8.34 1.97 2.22
C ILE A 57 8.16 3.17 3.15
N VAL A 58 7.58 2.96 4.33
CA VAL A 58 7.49 3.97 5.39
C VAL A 58 8.90 4.30 5.84
N THR A 59 9.31 5.54 5.59
CA THR A 59 10.61 6.03 6.02
C THR A 59 10.58 6.50 7.48
N GLU A 60 11.75 6.72 8.09
CA GLU A 60 11.81 7.34 9.42
C GLU A 60 11.17 8.73 9.43
N PHE A 61 11.24 9.45 8.31
CA PHE A 61 10.58 10.74 8.15
C PHE A 61 9.05 10.61 8.24
N ASP A 62 8.45 9.60 7.60
CA ASP A 62 7.02 9.31 7.73
C ASP A 62 6.62 8.96 9.17
N LYS A 63 7.47 8.23 9.90
CA LYS A 63 7.24 7.93 11.32
C LYS A 63 7.30 9.19 12.18
N MET A 64 8.26 10.07 11.93
CA MET A 64 8.36 11.37 12.60
C MET A 64 7.14 12.25 12.33
N ILE A 65 6.70 12.37 11.08
CA ILE A 65 5.51 13.16 10.72
C ILE A 65 4.27 12.63 11.45
N LYS A 66 4.08 11.31 11.55
CA LYS A 66 2.97 10.72 12.33
C LYS A 66 3.04 11.03 13.83
N GLN A 67 4.23 11.15 14.40
CA GLN A 67 4.40 11.53 15.81
C GLN A 67 4.19 13.03 16.04
N VAL A 68 4.65 13.87 15.12
CA VAL A 68 4.57 15.34 15.21
C VAL A 68 3.15 15.84 14.90
N PHE A 69 2.45 15.19 13.96
CA PHE A 69 1.05 15.47 13.65
C PHE A 69 0.18 14.28 14.07
N PRO A 70 -0.06 14.08 15.38
CA PRO A 70 -1.14 13.20 15.79
C PRO A 70 -2.43 13.76 15.20
N LYS A 71 -3.19 12.94 14.47
CA LYS A 71 -4.53 13.31 14.02
C LYS A 71 -5.30 13.85 15.23
N LYS A 72 -5.47 15.17 15.31
CA LYS A 72 -6.44 15.77 16.22
C LYS A 72 -7.81 15.28 15.75
N GLY A 73 -8.48 14.54 16.62
CA GLY A 73 -9.88 14.17 16.47
C GLY A 73 -10.79 15.39 16.48
#